data_AF-A0A679FD89-F1
#
_entry.id   AF-A0A679FD89-F1
#
_cell.length_a   1.000
_cell.length_b   1.000
_cell.length_c   1.000
_cell.angle_alpha   90.00
_cell.angle_beta   90.00
_cell.angle_gamma   90.00
#
_symmetry.space_group_name_H-M   'P 1'
#
loop_
_entity.id
_entity.type
_entity.pdbx_description
1 polymer ?
#
loop_
_entity_poly.entity_id
_entity_poly.type
_entity_poly.pdbx_seq_one_letter_code
_entity_poly.pdbx_strand_id
1 'polypeptide(L)'
;MPIQFPRIFAAVLTGTLLVTAGVAQAQQKPPAHKPAAPAPAPAPAPAQQPAPAQQQQPQGPIKADLVPVQPEWTKVCGADQQSKKEICYTTRDFGAQADQPLLALAVYDPKGDDSKIIRLLLPPGLLLKPGFRFAVGAGALDAGEFEICFPNGCFAQAKVKAALVDQMKKADKMTIVVKNQVNNEVTFLLPLTGFGKSYDGPAVDPKVLEEQQKKLQEELQKKADDERKKLESQQKPAGK
;
A
#
# COMPACT_ATOMS: atom_id res chain seq x y z
N MET A 1 -16.59 13.13 -29.64
CA MET A 1 -17.32 12.13 -30.46
C MET A 1 -17.71 10.98 -29.54
N PRO A 2 -19.01 10.77 -29.25
CA PRO A 2 -19.46 9.62 -28.48
C PRO A 2 -19.51 8.37 -29.36
N ILE A 3 -19.02 7.24 -28.87
CA ILE A 3 -19.06 5.95 -29.60
C ILE A 3 -20.31 5.19 -29.15
N GLN A 4 -21.23 4.95 -30.09
CA GLN A 4 -22.40 4.11 -29.88
C GLN A 4 -22.04 2.63 -30.10
N PHE A 5 -22.49 1.76 -29.20
CA PHE A 5 -22.51 0.30 -29.44
C PHE A 5 -23.98 -0.16 -29.61
N PRO A 6 -24.29 -0.99 -30.64
CA PRO A 6 -25.65 -1.43 -30.90
C PRO A 6 -26.10 -2.58 -29.98
N ARG A 7 -27.40 -2.59 -29.65
CA ARG A 7 -28.09 -3.66 -28.90
C ARG A 7 -28.71 -4.67 -29.85
N ILE A 8 -28.21 -5.90 -29.88
CA ILE A 8 -28.75 -7.08 -30.58
C ILE A 8 -28.33 -8.30 -29.72
N PHE A 9 -29.16 -9.30 -29.37
CA PHE A 9 -30.59 -9.57 -29.61
C PHE A 9 -31.28 -10.02 -28.29
N ALA A 10 -32.38 -10.78 -28.35
CA ALA A 10 -33.00 -11.49 -27.21
C ALA A 10 -33.28 -12.97 -27.57
N ALA A 11 -33.30 -13.87 -26.58
CA ALA A 11 -33.95 -15.18 -26.68
C ALA A 11 -34.37 -15.68 -25.29
N VAL A 12 -35.60 -16.19 -25.19
CA VAL A 12 -36.25 -16.67 -23.96
C VAL A 12 -36.21 -18.20 -23.93
N LEU A 13 -35.94 -18.81 -22.77
CA LEU A 13 -36.36 -20.19 -22.48
C LEU A 13 -36.96 -20.31 -21.07
N THR A 14 -38.24 -20.64 -21.04
CA THR A 14 -39.06 -20.95 -19.85
C THR A 14 -38.93 -22.42 -19.44
N GLY A 15 -39.04 -22.72 -18.14
CA GLY A 15 -39.00 -24.10 -17.63
C GLY A 15 -39.18 -24.24 -16.10
N THR A 16 -40.29 -23.76 -15.51
CA THR A 16 -41.43 -24.54 -14.96
C THR A 16 -41.26 -25.25 -13.60
N LEU A 17 -42.38 -25.20 -12.85
CA LEU A 17 -42.89 -26.12 -11.81
C LEU A 17 -42.66 -25.81 -10.30
N LEU A 18 -43.80 -25.79 -9.61
CA LEU A 18 -44.03 -25.50 -8.20
C LEU A 18 -44.09 -26.81 -7.38
N VAL A 19 -43.70 -26.77 -6.11
CA VAL A 19 -44.36 -27.53 -5.03
C VAL A 19 -44.47 -26.66 -3.77
N THR A 20 -45.53 -26.88 -2.99
CA THR A 20 -46.07 -26.03 -1.92
C THR A 20 -45.76 -26.53 -0.50
N ALA A 21 -46.35 -25.83 0.49
CA ALA A 21 -46.39 -26.09 1.94
C ALA A 21 -45.16 -25.66 2.74
N GLY A 22 -45.29 -25.18 3.99
CA GLY A 22 -46.50 -24.96 4.81
C GLY A 22 -46.08 -24.56 6.23
N VAL A 23 -46.84 -23.66 6.88
CA VAL A 23 -46.45 -23.08 8.18
C VAL A 23 -46.62 -24.06 9.35
N ALA A 24 -45.70 -24.02 10.32
CA ALA A 24 -45.96 -24.41 11.71
C ALA A 24 -44.91 -23.82 12.68
N GLN A 25 -45.26 -22.74 13.38
CA GLN A 25 -44.59 -22.38 14.64
C GLN A 25 -45.23 -23.20 15.77
N ALA A 26 -44.41 -23.78 16.64
CA ALA A 26 -44.88 -24.35 17.91
C ALA A 26 -43.85 -24.14 19.03
N GLN A 27 -43.99 -23.02 19.74
CA GLN A 27 -43.48 -22.94 21.11
C GLN A 27 -44.45 -23.67 22.03
N GLN A 28 -43.97 -24.50 22.95
CA GLN A 28 -44.70 -24.73 24.20
C GLN A 28 -43.82 -25.11 25.39
N LYS A 29 -44.36 -24.78 26.57
CA LYS A 29 -43.73 -24.55 27.88
C LYS A 29 -43.61 -25.85 28.70
N PRO A 30 -42.64 -25.99 29.64
CA PRO A 30 -42.36 -27.27 30.29
C PRO A 30 -43.37 -27.65 31.40
N PRO A 31 -43.61 -28.96 31.64
CA PRO A 31 -44.31 -29.47 32.83
C PRO A 31 -43.34 -29.80 33.98
N ALA A 32 -43.87 -29.81 35.22
CA ALA A 32 -43.08 -30.01 36.43
C ALA A 32 -43.21 -31.43 37.04
N HIS A 33 -42.06 -32.02 37.34
CA HIS A 33 -41.71 -32.92 38.47
C HIS A 33 -42.80 -33.84 39.11
N LYS A 34 -42.57 -35.16 38.96
CA LYS A 34 -42.77 -36.19 40.02
C LYS A 34 -41.58 -37.20 39.96
N PRO A 35 -41.28 -37.97 41.04
CA PRO A 35 -39.92 -38.46 41.27
C PRO A 35 -39.53 -39.81 40.64
N ALA A 36 -38.30 -39.82 40.11
CA ALA A 36 -37.28 -40.88 40.12
C ALA A 36 -37.65 -42.38 40.02
N ALA A 37 -37.26 -42.98 38.88
CA ALA A 37 -36.66 -44.31 38.82
C ALA A 37 -35.21 -44.17 38.29
N PRO A 38 -34.24 -45.04 38.66
CA PRO A 38 -32.84 -44.84 38.31
C PRO A 38 -32.57 -45.13 36.83
N ALA A 39 -32.16 -44.10 36.09
CA ALA A 39 -31.71 -44.20 34.70
C ALA A 39 -30.20 -44.54 34.63
N PRO A 40 -29.73 -45.25 33.59
CA PRO A 40 -28.34 -45.72 33.49
C PRO A 40 -27.33 -44.57 33.29
N ALA A 41 -26.06 -44.87 33.61
CA ALA A 41 -24.96 -43.92 33.57
C ALA A 41 -24.76 -43.28 32.18
N PRO A 42 -24.41 -41.98 32.11
CA PRO A 42 -24.25 -41.27 30.84
C PRO A 42 -23.01 -41.76 30.08
N ALA A 43 -23.18 -42.04 28.78
CA ALA A 43 -22.05 -42.22 27.87
C ALA A 43 -21.28 -40.90 27.70
N PRO A 44 -19.94 -40.94 27.55
CA PRO A 44 -19.14 -39.73 27.40
C PRO A 44 -19.48 -38.99 26.09
N ALA A 45 -19.66 -37.68 26.19
CA ALA A 45 -19.93 -36.82 25.03
C ALA A 45 -18.72 -36.77 24.08
N PRO A 46 -18.92 -36.63 22.75
CA PRO A 46 -17.82 -36.39 21.82
C PRO A 46 -17.07 -35.10 22.20
N ALA A 47 -15.75 -35.19 22.32
CA ALA A 47 -14.92 -34.02 22.58
C ALA A 47 -15.07 -33.00 21.44
N GLN A 48 -15.54 -31.80 21.77
CA GLN A 48 -15.51 -30.68 20.83
C GLN A 48 -14.06 -30.39 20.46
N GLN A 49 -13.70 -30.56 19.19
CA GLN A 49 -12.38 -30.13 18.70
C GLN A 49 -12.26 -28.62 18.92
N PRO A 50 -11.15 -28.12 19.48
CA PRO A 50 -10.95 -26.68 19.63
C PRO A 50 -10.96 -26.02 18.25
N ALA A 51 -11.81 -25.03 18.07
CA ALA A 51 -11.80 -24.20 16.87
C ALA A 51 -10.41 -23.55 16.70
N PRO A 52 -9.88 -23.43 15.47
CA PRO A 52 -8.56 -22.84 15.26
C PRO A 52 -8.54 -21.42 15.81
N ALA A 53 -7.56 -21.14 16.68
CA ALA A 53 -7.40 -19.83 17.30
C ALA A 53 -7.20 -18.77 16.22
N GLN A 54 -8.18 -17.88 16.06
CA GLN A 54 -7.98 -16.66 15.29
C GLN A 54 -6.86 -15.85 15.97
N GLN A 55 -5.77 -15.65 15.25
CA GLN A 55 -4.63 -14.87 15.73
C GLN A 55 -5.11 -13.45 16.04
N GLN A 56 -5.25 -13.14 17.33
CA GLN A 56 -5.65 -11.80 17.77
C GLN A 56 -4.57 -10.80 17.37
N GLN A 57 -4.89 -9.94 16.41
CA GLN A 57 -4.03 -8.79 16.12
C GLN A 57 -3.88 -7.93 17.38
N PRO A 58 -2.67 -7.43 17.71
CA PRO A 58 -2.45 -6.64 18.91
C PRO A 58 -3.43 -5.46 19.04
N GLN A 59 -4.17 -5.44 20.15
CA GLN A 59 -5.13 -4.39 20.47
C GLN A 59 -4.40 -3.24 21.17
N GLY A 60 -3.92 -2.27 20.38
CA GLY A 60 -3.26 -1.07 20.88
C GLY A 60 -2.68 -0.20 19.76
N PRO A 61 -2.19 1.01 20.07
CA PRO A 61 -1.48 1.85 19.11
C PRO A 61 -0.23 1.14 18.57
N ILE A 62 -0.09 1.11 17.25
CA ILE A 62 1.06 0.50 16.56
C ILE A 62 2.02 1.62 16.20
N LYS A 63 3.33 1.40 16.42
CA LYS A 63 4.39 2.30 15.97
C LYS A 63 5.40 1.52 15.14
N ALA A 64 5.76 2.05 13.98
CA ALA A 64 6.79 1.51 13.11
C ALA A 64 7.82 2.59 12.78
N ASP A 65 9.05 2.39 13.23
CA ASP A 65 10.21 3.14 12.76
C ASP A 65 10.61 2.56 11.40
N LEU A 66 10.58 3.37 10.34
CA LEU A 66 10.85 2.92 8.97
C LEU A 66 12.28 3.29 8.54
N VAL A 67 12.85 2.45 7.70
CA VAL A 67 14.13 2.68 7.03
C VAL A 67 13.89 3.07 5.57
N PRO A 68 14.77 3.87 4.94
CA PRO A 68 14.67 4.14 3.52
C PRO A 68 15.00 2.91 2.67
N VAL A 69 14.29 2.74 1.56
CA VAL A 69 14.54 1.69 0.57
C VAL A 69 15.65 2.10 -0.40
N GLN A 70 15.63 3.36 -0.87
CA GLN A 70 16.71 3.93 -1.69
C GLN A 70 17.72 4.70 -0.81
N PRO A 71 19.03 4.73 -1.18
CA PRO A 71 20.07 5.39 -0.38
C PRO A 71 19.96 6.93 -0.36
N GLU A 72 19.42 7.53 -1.43
CA GLU A 72 19.24 8.99 -1.57
C GLU A 72 17.77 9.30 -1.91
N TRP A 73 17.39 10.57 -1.77
CA TRP A 73 16.11 11.08 -2.25
C TRP A 73 16.18 11.41 -3.74
N THR A 74 15.12 11.11 -4.49
CA THR A 74 15.06 11.32 -5.94
C THR A 74 14.20 12.54 -6.26
N LYS A 75 14.75 13.55 -6.92
CA LYS A 75 14.00 14.69 -7.47
C LYS A 75 13.77 14.50 -8.96
N VAL A 76 12.53 14.67 -9.41
CA VAL A 76 12.12 14.58 -10.82
C VAL A 76 11.30 15.82 -11.15
N CYS A 77 11.53 16.44 -12.30
CA CYS A 77 10.76 17.59 -12.78
C CYS A 77 10.19 17.31 -14.17
N GLY A 78 9.02 17.86 -14.46
CA GLY A 78 8.37 17.75 -15.77
C GLY A 78 7.26 18.78 -15.96
N ALA A 79 6.69 18.85 -17.15
CA ALA A 79 5.53 19.69 -17.40
C ALA A 79 4.25 18.98 -16.93
N ASP A 80 3.46 19.64 -16.08
CA ASP A 80 2.12 19.18 -15.72
C ASP A 80 1.21 19.16 -16.97
N GLN A 81 0.45 18.07 -17.14
CA GLN A 81 -0.31 17.85 -18.37
C GLN A 81 -1.49 18.83 -18.52
N GLN A 82 -2.06 19.31 -17.41
CA GLN A 82 -3.24 20.18 -17.41
C GLN A 82 -2.84 21.66 -17.51
N SER A 83 -1.99 22.14 -16.60
CA SER A 83 -1.59 23.54 -16.47
C SER A 83 -0.41 23.95 -17.36
N LYS A 84 0.33 22.98 -17.93
CA LYS A 84 1.59 23.17 -18.66
C LYS A 84 2.71 23.85 -17.85
N LYS A 85 2.52 24.05 -16.55
CA LYS A 85 3.56 24.55 -15.64
C LYS A 85 4.57 23.44 -15.35
N GLU A 86 5.80 23.83 -15.09
CA GLU A 86 6.80 22.91 -14.52
C GLU A 86 6.37 22.52 -13.10
N ILE A 87 6.37 21.22 -12.83
CA ILE A 87 6.17 20.65 -11.49
C ILE A 87 7.32 19.71 -11.19
N CYS A 88 7.97 19.95 -10.06
CA CYS A 88 8.97 19.05 -9.51
C CYS A 88 8.35 18.21 -8.40
N TYR A 89 8.83 17.00 -8.19
CA TYR A 89 8.57 16.25 -6.96
C TYR A 89 9.85 15.59 -6.47
N THR A 90 10.03 15.58 -5.15
CA THR A 90 11.13 14.89 -4.48
C THR A 90 10.56 13.74 -3.67
N THR A 91 10.94 12.50 -3.99
CA THR A 91 10.33 11.27 -3.47
C THR A 91 11.36 10.28 -2.92
N ARG A 92 10.91 9.44 -1.99
CA ARG A 92 11.64 8.28 -1.47
C ARG A 92 10.67 7.26 -0.87
N ASP A 93 11.02 5.99 -0.99
CA ASP A 93 10.23 4.89 -0.42
C ASP A 93 10.81 4.45 0.93
N PHE A 94 9.93 3.98 1.80
CA PHE A 94 10.25 3.60 3.17
C PHE A 94 9.61 2.23 3.49
N GLY A 95 10.37 1.40 4.20
CA GLY A 95 9.99 0.05 4.57
C GLY A 95 10.30 -0.24 6.03
N ALA A 96 9.81 -1.37 6.55
CA ALA A 96 10.33 -1.93 7.80
C ALA A 96 11.74 -2.52 7.59
N GLN A 97 12.07 -2.88 6.35
CA GLN A 97 13.38 -3.29 5.86
C GLN A 97 13.67 -2.56 4.54
N ALA A 98 14.95 -2.40 4.19
CA ALA A 98 15.37 -1.62 3.02
C ALA A 98 15.04 -2.28 1.67
N ASP A 99 14.67 -3.56 1.65
CA ASP A 99 14.28 -4.34 0.47
C ASP A 99 12.76 -4.43 0.27
N GLN A 100 11.95 -3.95 1.22
CA GLN A 100 10.49 -4.07 1.19
C GLN A 100 9.79 -2.70 1.39
N PRO A 101 9.45 -1.96 0.32
CA PRO A 101 8.71 -0.71 0.44
C PRO A 101 7.31 -0.94 1.01
N LEU A 102 7.01 -0.23 2.09
CA LEU A 102 5.70 -0.22 2.76
C LEU A 102 4.88 1.01 2.38
N LEU A 103 5.55 2.16 2.22
CA LEU A 103 4.95 3.42 1.79
C LEU A 103 5.96 4.29 1.03
N ALA A 104 5.46 5.27 0.29
CA ALA A 104 6.28 6.32 -0.33
C ALA A 104 5.88 7.70 0.18
N LEU A 105 6.85 8.61 0.28
CA LEU A 105 6.64 10.03 0.56
C LEU A 105 7.23 10.87 -0.57
N ALA A 106 6.39 11.69 -1.20
CA ALA A 106 6.74 12.66 -2.23
C ALA A 106 6.32 14.07 -1.82
N VAL A 107 7.20 15.05 -2.02
CA VAL A 107 6.86 16.48 -1.90
C VAL A 107 6.86 17.10 -3.27
N TYR A 108 5.68 17.53 -3.73
CA TYR A 108 5.49 18.22 -5.01
C TYR A 108 5.60 19.73 -4.84
N ASP A 109 6.30 20.34 -5.79
CA ASP A 109 6.57 21.76 -5.92
C ASP A 109 6.13 22.25 -7.32
N PRO A 110 4.89 22.76 -7.45
CA PRO A 110 4.42 23.42 -8.66
C PRO A 110 5.08 24.80 -8.79
N LYS A 111 5.71 25.07 -9.94
CA LYS A 111 6.45 26.31 -10.17
C LYS A 111 5.53 27.54 -10.14
N GLY A 112 5.87 28.49 -9.28
CA GLY A 112 5.10 29.72 -9.08
C GLY A 112 3.78 29.51 -8.32
N ASP A 113 3.69 28.46 -7.49
CA ASP A 113 2.62 28.28 -6.49
C ASP A 113 3.21 28.36 -5.08
N ASP A 114 2.57 29.13 -4.19
CA ASP A 114 2.98 29.27 -2.78
C ASP A 114 2.65 28.03 -1.95
N SER A 115 1.74 27.18 -2.45
CA SER A 115 1.39 25.89 -1.88
C SER A 115 2.25 24.76 -2.46
N LYS A 116 2.67 23.85 -1.59
CA LYS A 116 3.33 22.58 -1.91
C LYS A 116 2.40 21.45 -1.54
N ILE A 117 2.61 20.26 -2.11
CA ILE A 117 1.77 19.09 -1.80
C ILE A 117 2.65 17.99 -1.22
N ILE A 118 2.41 17.64 0.04
CA ILE A 118 2.91 16.38 0.61
C ILE A 118 1.95 15.30 0.11
N ARG A 119 2.48 14.32 -0.62
CA ARG A 119 1.73 13.16 -1.10
C ARG A 119 2.37 11.88 -0.56
N LEU A 120 1.53 10.99 -0.09
CA LEU A 120 1.90 9.67 0.39
C LEU A 120 1.30 8.61 -0.52
N LEU A 121 2.03 7.52 -0.75
CA LEU A 121 1.45 6.24 -1.16
C LEU A 121 1.46 5.34 0.07
N LEU A 122 0.29 5.10 0.65
CA LEU A 122 0.11 4.32 1.87
C LEU A 122 -0.37 2.89 1.55
N PRO A 123 -0.08 1.89 2.40
CA PRO A 123 -0.55 0.53 2.18
C PRO A 123 -2.08 0.43 2.27
N PRO A 124 -2.69 -0.58 1.59
CA PRO A 124 -4.12 -0.87 1.74
C PRO A 124 -4.44 -1.37 3.17
N GLY A 125 -5.74 -1.40 3.52
CA GLY A 125 -6.20 -1.84 4.85
C GLY A 125 -6.21 -0.74 5.94
N LEU A 126 -6.01 0.52 5.54
CA LEU A 126 -6.18 1.70 6.38
C LEU A 126 -7.59 2.32 6.21
N LEU A 127 -8.07 3.02 7.23
CA LEU A 127 -9.34 3.74 7.17
C LEU A 127 -9.21 5.06 6.40
N LEU A 128 -10.06 5.25 5.40
CA LEU A 128 -10.06 6.45 4.55
C LEU A 128 -10.55 7.72 5.27
N LYS A 129 -11.33 7.57 6.34
CA LYS A 129 -11.76 8.66 7.22
C LYS A 129 -11.30 8.37 8.66
N PRO A 130 -10.82 9.39 9.40
CA PRO A 130 -10.86 10.82 9.08
C PRO A 130 -9.85 11.27 8.02
N GLY A 131 -8.84 10.46 7.70
CA GLY A 131 -7.72 10.80 6.82
C GLY A 131 -6.42 10.33 7.45
N PHE A 132 -5.33 11.05 7.19
CA PHE A 132 -4.07 10.91 7.93
C PHE A 132 -3.73 12.21 8.67
N ARG A 133 -2.90 12.10 9.69
CA ARG A 133 -2.25 13.24 10.36
C ARG A 133 -0.74 13.12 10.18
N PHE A 134 -0.02 14.23 10.21
CA PHE A 134 1.44 14.20 10.07
C PHE A 134 2.10 15.36 10.81
N ALA A 135 3.35 15.17 11.23
CA ALA A 135 4.17 16.20 11.87
C ALA A 135 5.60 16.13 11.35
N VAL A 136 6.28 17.27 11.30
CA VAL A 136 7.67 17.40 10.86
C VAL A 136 8.55 17.70 12.07
N GLY A 137 9.52 16.85 12.38
CA GLY A 137 10.35 16.95 13.57
C GLY A 137 9.50 16.92 14.87
N ALA A 138 9.56 18.00 15.64
CA ALA A 138 8.75 18.24 16.83
C ALA A 138 7.61 19.27 16.60
N GLY A 139 7.25 19.51 15.34
CA GLY A 139 6.14 20.40 14.96
C GLY A 139 4.76 19.87 15.36
N ALA A 140 3.74 20.70 15.13
CA ALA A 140 2.34 20.32 15.33
C ALA A 140 1.89 19.21 14.36
N LEU A 141 0.81 18.52 14.71
CA LEU A 141 0.14 17.58 13.80
C LEU A 141 -0.81 18.34 12.86
N ASP A 142 -0.46 18.38 11.58
CA ASP A 142 -1.35 18.77 10.49
C ASP A 142 -2.17 17.57 10.00
N ALA A 143 -3.19 17.83 9.18
CA ALA A 143 -4.09 16.82 8.62
C ALA A 143 -3.99 16.76 7.08
N GLY A 144 -4.25 15.58 6.53
CA GLY A 144 -4.41 15.35 5.10
C GLY A 144 -5.44 14.24 4.83
N GLU A 145 -5.82 14.08 3.57
CA GLU A 145 -6.92 13.20 3.16
C GLU A 145 -6.50 12.17 2.12
N PHE A 146 -7.25 11.07 2.06
CA PHE A 146 -7.11 10.05 1.02
C PHE A 146 -7.83 10.50 -0.25
N GLU A 147 -7.15 10.36 -1.40
CA GLU A 147 -7.64 10.79 -2.71
C GLU A 147 -8.21 9.61 -3.50
N ILE A 148 -7.41 8.55 -3.67
CA ILE A 148 -7.75 7.38 -4.48
C ILE A 148 -6.96 6.16 -4.01
N CYS A 149 -7.59 4.98 -4.06
CA CYS A 149 -6.95 3.70 -3.76
C CYS A 149 -6.91 2.79 -4.98
N PHE A 150 -5.76 2.15 -5.16
CA PHE A 150 -5.52 1.06 -6.10
C PHE A 150 -5.16 -0.22 -5.31
N PRO A 151 -5.18 -1.42 -5.93
CA PRO A 151 -4.84 -2.66 -5.23
C PRO A 151 -3.43 -2.66 -4.59
N ASN A 152 -2.50 -1.88 -5.14
CA ASN A 152 -1.13 -1.74 -4.65
C ASN A 152 -0.93 -0.60 -3.61
N GLY A 153 -1.95 0.19 -3.29
CA GLY A 153 -1.84 1.26 -2.30
C GLY A 153 -2.82 2.42 -2.50
N CYS A 154 -2.92 3.26 -1.49
CA CYS A 154 -3.77 4.45 -1.46
C CYS A 154 -2.95 5.73 -1.51
N PHE A 155 -3.25 6.59 -2.47
CA PHE A 155 -2.72 7.95 -2.49
C PHE A 155 -3.46 8.82 -1.48
N ALA A 156 -2.70 9.50 -0.63
CA ALA A 156 -3.20 10.51 0.30
C ALA A 156 -2.35 11.77 0.18
N GLN A 157 -2.91 12.95 0.43
CA GLN A 157 -2.16 14.20 0.32
C GLN A 157 -2.60 15.28 1.31
N ALA A 158 -1.71 16.25 1.52
CA ALA A 158 -1.97 17.49 2.24
C ALA A 158 -1.36 18.66 1.45
N LYS A 159 -2.13 19.75 1.30
CA LYS A 159 -1.62 21.03 0.81
C LYS A 159 -0.96 21.78 1.97
N VAL A 160 0.30 22.17 1.78
CA VAL A 160 1.13 22.78 2.83
C VAL A 160 1.79 24.05 2.31
N LYS A 161 2.22 24.93 3.21
CA LYS A 161 2.98 26.14 2.85
C LYS A 161 4.45 25.80 2.63
N ALA A 162 5.15 26.54 1.78
CA ALA A 162 6.60 26.39 1.57
C ALA A 162 7.41 26.34 2.89
N ALA A 163 7.03 27.15 3.89
CA ALA A 163 7.67 27.16 5.21
C ALA A 163 7.67 25.81 5.95
N LEU A 164 6.69 24.92 5.70
CA LEU A 164 6.69 23.57 6.28
C LEU A 164 7.69 22.66 5.55
N VAL A 165 7.88 22.85 4.25
CA VAL A 165 8.93 22.15 3.49
C VAL A 165 10.32 22.63 3.93
N ASP A 166 10.50 23.92 4.23
CA ASP A 166 11.73 24.44 4.84
C ASP A 166 12.02 23.88 6.25
N GLN A 167 10.98 23.44 6.98
CA GLN A 167 11.15 22.64 8.19
C GLN A 167 11.53 21.19 7.87
N MET A 168 10.91 20.55 6.86
CA MET A 168 11.28 19.19 6.42
C MET A 168 12.74 19.10 5.97
N LYS A 169 13.27 20.15 5.35
CA LYS A 169 14.68 20.26 4.93
C LYS A 169 15.69 20.23 6.08
N LYS A 170 15.24 20.47 7.32
CA LYS A 170 16.06 20.61 8.53
C LYS A 170 15.72 19.61 9.64
N ALA A 171 14.60 18.89 9.53
CA ALA A 171 14.14 17.94 10.53
C ALA A 171 14.75 16.55 10.29
N ASP A 172 14.99 15.80 11.36
CA ASP A 172 15.53 14.44 11.26
C ASP A 172 14.48 13.44 10.74
N LYS A 173 13.20 13.68 11.00
CA LYS A 173 12.10 12.76 10.71
C LYS A 173 10.75 13.44 10.50
N MET A 174 9.88 12.74 9.77
CA MET A 174 8.45 13.02 9.65
C MET A 174 7.67 11.91 10.35
N THR A 175 6.61 12.29 11.06
CA THR A 175 5.65 11.38 11.68
C THR A 175 4.39 11.34 10.82
N ILE A 176 3.85 10.15 10.56
CA ILE A 176 2.56 9.96 9.88
C ILE A 176 1.69 9.09 10.79
N VAL A 177 0.45 9.52 11.06
CA VAL A 177 -0.52 8.81 11.90
C VAL A 177 -1.78 8.53 11.08
N VAL A 178 -2.16 7.25 11.02
CA VAL A 178 -3.36 6.75 10.33
C VAL A 178 -4.13 5.82 11.27
N LYS A 179 -5.29 5.31 10.83
CA LYS A 179 -6.03 4.26 11.56
C LYS A 179 -6.17 2.99 10.74
N ASN A 180 -6.09 1.83 11.39
CA ASN A 180 -6.39 0.54 10.78
C ASN A 180 -7.89 0.17 10.93
N GLN A 181 -8.29 -0.96 10.35
CA GLN A 181 -9.68 -1.45 10.34
C GLN A 181 -10.33 -1.61 11.73
N VAL A 182 -9.55 -1.77 12.80
CA VAL A 182 -10.05 -1.88 14.19
C VAL A 182 -9.94 -0.56 14.97
N ASN A 183 -9.79 0.57 14.26
CA ASN A 183 -9.63 1.92 14.81
C ASN A 183 -8.36 2.21 15.63
N ASN A 184 -7.41 1.27 15.70
CA ASN A 184 -6.11 1.52 16.33
C ASN A 184 -5.32 2.52 15.50
N GLU A 185 -4.65 3.47 16.17
CA GLU A 185 -3.70 4.36 15.51
C GLU A 185 -2.45 3.59 15.09
N VAL A 186 -1.98 3.84 13.87
CA VAL A 186 -0.71 3.33 13.34
C VAL A 186 0.16 4.53 13.03
N THR A 187 1.32 4.59 13.68
CA THR A 187 2.28 5.69 13.56
C THR A 187 3.53 5.22 12.81
N PHE A 188 3.79 5.81 11.65
CA PHE A 188 5.03 5.62 10.90
C PHE A 188 6.00 6.77 11.18
N LEU A 189 7.27 6.45 11.43
CA LEU A 189 8.35 7.43 11.51
C LEU A 189 9.29 7.26 10.32
N LEU A 190 9.42 8.32 9.51
CA LEU A 190 10.21 8.35 8.28
C LEU A 190 11.42 9.27 8.50
N PRO A 191 12.67 8.79 8.37
CA PRO A 191 13.84 9.67 8.42
C PRO A 191 13.89 10.59 7.20
N LEU A 192 14.12 11.88 7.42
CA LEU A 192 14.20 12.91 6.37
C LEU A 192 15.65 13.23 5.95
N THR A 193 16.65 12.52 6.48
CA THR A 193 18.07 12.69 6.13
C THR A 193 18.28 12.71 4.62
N GLY A 194 18.93 13.77 4.13
CA GLY A 194 19.18 14.02 2.70
C GLY A 194 18.03 14.69 1.93
N PHE A 195 16.84 14.87 2.51
CA PHE A 195 15.69 15.44 1.81
C PHE A 195 16.01 16.83 1.23
N GLY A 196 16.55 17.74 2.05
CA GLY A 196 16.86 19.10 1.58
C GLY A 196 17.93 19.17 0.49
N LYS A 197 18.92 18.27 0.53
CA LYS A 197 19.96 18.16 -0.51
C LYS A 197 19.34 17.82 -1.87
N SER A 198 18.42 16.84 -1.92
CA SER A 198 17.76 16.48 -3.19
C SER A 198 16.64 17.45 -3.58
N TYR A 199 15.92 18.02 -2.61
CA TYR A 199 14.84 18.99 -2.88
C TYR A 199 15.37 20.30 -3.49
N ASP A 200 16.47 20.84 -2.94
CA ASP A 200 17.12 22.03 -3.50
C ASP A 200 18.04 21.69 -4.69
N GLY A 201 18.52 20.44 -4.76
CA GLY A 201 19.45 19.97 -5.79
C GLY A 201 18.86 19.89 -7.21
N PRO A 202 19.71 19.50 -8.19
CA PRO A 202 19.24 19.22 -9.54
C PRO A 202 18.26 18.03 -9.53
N ALA A 203 17.30 18.04 -10.45
CA ALA A 203 16.52 16.85 -10.74
C ALA A 203 17.42 15.79 -11.41
N VAL A 204 17.00 14.51 -11.35
CA VAL A 204 17.57 13.46 -12.19
C VAL A 204 17.35 13.86 -13.66
N ASP A 205 18.44 14.05 -14.40
CA ASP A 205 18.38 14.34 -15.83
C ASP A 205 17.94 13.08 -16.59
N PRO A 206 16.80 13.10 -17.32
CA PRO A 206 16.35 11.97 -18.11
C PRO A 206 17.39 11.47 -19.10
N LYS A 207 18.19 12.36 -19.71
CA LYS A 207 19.21 11.98 -20.69
C LYS A 207 20.38 11.22 -20.05
N VAL A 208 20.82 11.66 -18.87
CA VAL A 208 21.87 10.96 -18.11
C VAL A 208 21.38 9.58 -17.69
N LEU A 209 20.10 9.46 -17.32
CA LEU A 209 19.50 8.16 -16.99
C LEU A 209 19.39 7.24 -18.23
N GLU A 210 18.97 7.77 -19.38
CA GLU A 210 18.93 7.04 -20.66
C GLU A 210 20.33 6.55 -21.09
N GLU A 211 21.36 7.41 -20.99
CA GLU A 211 22.76 7.06 -21.29
C GLU A 211 23.29 5.97 -20.33
N GLN A 212 23.00 6.08 -19.03
CA GLN A 212 23.36 5.07 -18.04
C GLN A 212 22.66 3.73 -18.30
N GLN A 213 21.36 3.75 -18.63
CA GLN A 213 20.60 2.55 -18.96
C GLN A 213 21.14 1.87 -20.24
N LYS A 214 21.45 2.65 -21.27
CA LYS A 214 22.04 2.14 -22.52
C LYS A 214 23.42 1.50 -22.25
N LYS A 215 24.29 2.19 -21.51
CA LYS A 215 25.62 1.66 -21.15
C LYS A 215 25.52 0.37 -20.33
N LEU A 216 24.58 0.30 -19.39
CA LEU A 216 24.33 -0.91 -18.61
C LEU A 216 23.86 -2.08 -19.49
N GLN A 217 22.98 -1.82 -20.47
CA GLN A 217 22.55 -2.84 -21.44
C GLN A 217 23.74 -3.34 -22.30
N GLU A 218 24.59 -2.44 -22.79
CA GLU A 218 25.80 -2.79 -23.55
C GLU A 218 26.79 -3.62 -22.71
N GLU A 219 27.01 -3.27 -21.44
CA GLU A 219 27.87 -4.03 -20.51
C GLU A 219 27.29 -5.42 -20.18
N LEU A 220 25.98 -5.54 -20.00
CA LEU A 220 25.29 -6.82 -19.76
C LEU A 220 25.34 -7.72 -21.00
N GLN A 221 25.07 -7.17 -22.19
CA GLN A 221 25.15 -7.90 -23.45
C GLN A 221 26.58 -8.44 -23.68
N LYS A 222 27.59 -7.59 -23.47
CA LYS A 222 29.00 -8.00 -23.58
C LYS A 222 29.35 -9.14 -22.62
N LYS A 223 28.94 -9.05 -21.35
CA LYS A 223 29.15 -10.13 -20.37
C LYS A 223 28.49 -11.44 -20.82
N ALA A 224 27.26 -11.39 -21.33
CA ALA A 224 26.56 -12.57 -21.84
C ALA A 224 27.25 -13.20 -23.06
N ASP A 225 27.78 -12.38 -23.99
CA ASP A 225 28.56 -12.86 -25.14
C ASP A 225 29.92 -13.47 -24.73
N ASP A 226 30.59 -12.88 -23.74
CA ASP A 226 31.87 -13.39 -23.22
C ASP A 226 31.67 -14.69 -22.41
N GLU A 227 30.59 -14.80 -21.62
CA GLU A 227 30.20 -16.04 -20.95
C GLU A 227 29.81 -17.15 -21.93
N ARG A 228 29.05 -16.84 -22.99
CA ARG A 228 28.71 -17.82 -24.03
C ARG A 228 29.96 -18.41 -24.68
N LYS A 229 30.91 -17.58 -25.12
CA LYS A 229 32.20 -18.04 -25.68
C LYS A 229 33.00 -18.89 -24.70
N LYS A 230 32.98 -18.53 -23.41
CA LYS A 230 33.64 -19.31 -22.36
C LYS A 230 33.02 -20.71 -22.22
N LEU A 231 31.69 -20.81 -22.25
CA LEU A 231 30.98 -22.10 -22.20
C LEU A 231 31.20 -22.92 -23.48
N GLU A 232 31.15 -22.30 -24.66
CA GLU A 232 31.45 -22.96 -25.95
C GLU A 232 32.87 -23.54 -25.99
N SER A 233 33.86 -22.82 -25.45
CA SER A 233 35.25 -23.32 -25.39
C SER A 233 35.47 -24.42 -24.35
N GLN A 234 34.63 -24.50 -23.31
CA GLN A 234 34.65 -25.60 -22.33
C GLN A 234 33.91 -26.87 -22.81
N GLN A 235 33.03 -26.77 -23.80
CA GLN A 235 32.23 -27.89 -24.33
C GLN A 235 32.91 -28.68 -25.47
N LYS A 236 34.13 -28.32 -25.90
CA LYS A 236 34.90 -29.05 -26.93
C LYS A 236 36.28 -29.50 -26.42
N PRO A 237 36.58 -30.82 -26.39
CA PRO A 237 35.65 -31.94 -26.24
C PRO A 237 36.09 -32.99 -25.21
N ALA A 238 35.15 -33.48 -24.39
CA ALA A 238 35.23 -34.84 -23.85
C ALA A 238 34.78 -35.82 -24.95
N GLY A 239 35.67 -36.06 -25.93
CA GLY A 239 35.37 -36.76 -27.18
C GLY A 239 36.59 -37.46 -27.76
N LYS A 240 37.07 -38.48 -27.04
CA LYS A 240 37.96 -39.55 -27.51
C LYS A 240 37.69 -40.79 -26.66
#